data_AF-A0A919HP42-F1
#
_entry.id   AF-A0A919HP42-F1
#
_cell.length_a   1.000
_cell.length_b   1.000
_cell.length_c   1.000
_cell.angle_alpha   90.00
_cell.angle_beta   90.00
_cell.angle_gamma   90.00
#
_symmetry.space_group_name_H-M   'P 1'
#
loop_
_entity.id
_entity.type
_entity.pdbx_description
1 polymer ?
#
loop_
_entity_poly.entity_id
_entity_poly.type
_entity_poly.pdbx_seq_one_letter_code
_entity_poly.pdbx_strand_id
1 'polypeptide(L)'
;MLCGGQPFGAQRDSLQHAPHIIVATPGRLLDHLQKGTVSLDALQTLVMDEADRMLDMGFSDAIDEVIRFAPADRQTLLFSATAGGNRGDQRPGAAQSADH
;
A
#
# COMPACT_ATOMS: atom_id res chain seq x y z
N MET A 1 11.22 -5.60 1.94
CA MET A 1 10.69 -4.25 2.19
C MET A 1 11.07 -3.35 1.02
N LEU A 2 10.13 -2.56 0.50
CA LEU A 2 10.37 -1.64 -0.63
C LEU A 2 10.17 -0.20 -0.16
N CYS A 3 11.25 0.55 -0.03
CA CYS A 3 11.21 1.94 0.43
C CYS A 3 12.15 2.86 -0.36
N GLY A 4 11.84 4.16 -0.35
CA GLY A 4 12.75 5.20 -0.85
C GLY A 4 14.08 5.24 -0.09
N GLY A 5 15.09 5.90 -0.67
CA GLY A 5 16.40 6.05 -0.03
C GLY A 5 17.29 4.80 -0.05
N GLN A 6 16.84 3.70 -0.65
CA GLN A 6 17.62 2.47 -0.84
C GLN A 6 17.84 2.15 -2.33
N PRO A 7 18.96 1.52 -2.71
CA PRO A 7 19.23 1.15 -4.10
C PRO A 7 18.13 0.25 -4.68
N PHE A 8 17.66 0.59 -5.88
CA PHE A 8 16.58 -0.15 -6.54
C PHE A 8 16.98 -1.60 -6.86
N GLY A 9 18.23 -1.83 -7.31
CA GLY A 9 18.73 -3.15 -7.67
C GLY A 9 18.68 -4.16 -6.51
N ALA A 10 19.13 -3.74 -5.32
CA ALA A 10 19.09 -4.60 -4.13
C ALA A 10 17.65 -5.00 -3.76
N GLN A 11 16.70 -4.08 -3.88
CA GLN A 11 15.27 -4.37 -3.65
C GLN A 11 14.71 -5.31 -4.72
N ARG A 12 15.01 -5.08 -6.01
CA ARG A 12 14.63 -5.98 -7.10
C ARG A 12 15.15 -7.40 -6.87
N ASP A 13 16.42 -7.53 -6.52
CA ASP A 13 17.05 -8.84 -6.35
C ASP A 13 16.44 -9.58 -5.14
N SER A 14 16.00 -8.85 -4.11
CA SER A 14 15.24 -9.43 -2.99
C SER A 14 13.87 -10.01 -3.37
N LEU A 15 13.29 -9.56 -4.49
CA LEU A 15 12.00 -10.03 -4.99
C LEU A 15 12.11 -11.31 -5.84
N GLN A 16 13.31 -11.74 -6.22
CA GLN A 16 13.51 -12.93 -7.07
C GLN A 16 13.00 -14.23 -6.45
N HIS A 17 12.85 -14.28 -5.13
CA HIS A 17 12.34 -15.45 -4.40
C HIS A 17 10.81 -15.43 -4.24
N ALA A 18 10.09 -14.58 -4.98
CA ALA A 18 8.62 -14.45 -4.92
C ALA A 18 8.09 -14.38 -3.47
N PRO A 19 8.25 -13.23 -2.79
CA PRO A 19 7.85 -13.11 -1.40
C PRO A 19 6.34 -13.27 -1.22
N HIS A 20 5.93 -13.99 -0.17
CA HIS A 20 4.52 -14.09 0.22
C HIS A 20 3.98 -12.79 0.83
N ILE A 21 4.85 -11.95 1.40
CA ILE A 21 4.48 -10.69 2.05
C ILE A 21 5.44 -9.59 1.59
N ILE A 22 4.87 -8.46 1.16
CA ILE A 22 5.61 -7.25 0.80
C ILE A 22 5.16 -6.10 1.69
N VAL A 23 6.10 -5.48 2.37
CA VAL A 23 5.90 -4.20 3.07
C VAL A 23 6.56 -3.10 2.24
N ALA A 24 5.81 -2.06 1.88
CA ALA A 24 6.30 -1.04 0.97
C ALA A 24 5.72 0.35 1.21
N THR A 25 6.49 1.39 0.90
CA THR A 25 5.99 2.76 0.74
C THR A 25 5.35 2.92 -0.65
N PRO A 26 4.23 3.64 -0.82
CA PRO A 26 3.48 3.67 -2.08
C PRO A 26 4.32 4.00 -3.32
N GLY A 27 5.11 5.08 -3.28
CA GLY A 27 5.92 5.50 -4.42
C GLY A 27 6.93 4.44 -4.87
N ARG A 28 7.62 3.78 -3.92
CA ARG A 28 8.59 2.73 -4.29
C ARG A 28 7.92 1.45 -4.78
N LEU A 29 6.76 1.09 -4.23
CA LEU A 29 5.99 -0.04 -4.75
C LEU A 29 5.57 0.22 -6.20
N LEU A 30 5.05 1.42 -6.48
CA LEU A 30 4.65 1.83 -7.82
C LEU A 30 5.82 1.75 -8.83
N ASP A 31 7.02 2.22 -8.44
CA ASP A 31 8.22 2.08 -9.28
C ASP A 31 8.49 0.62 -9.66
N HIS A 32 8.32 -0.31 -8.72
CA HIS A 32 8.55 -1.74 -8.95
C HIS A 32 7.49 -2.36 -9.85
N LEU A 33 6.23 -1.93 -9.72
CA LEU A 33 5.10 -2.37 -10.54
C LEU A 33 5.25 -1.91 -12.00
N GLN A 34 5.52 -0.61 -12.20
CA GLN A 34 5.71 -0.02 -13.53
C GLN A 34 6.90 -0.63 -14.28
N LYS A 35 7.94 -1.08 -13.56
CA LYS A 35 9.12 -1.74 -14.13
C LYS A 35 8.97 -3.26 -14.27
N GLY A 36 7.82 -3.83 -13.90
CA GLY A 36 7.55 -5.27 -13.99
C GLY A 36 8.44 -6.14 -13.09
N THR A 37 9.01 -5.56 -12.03
CA THR A 37 9.88 -6.29 -11.08
C THR A 37 9.10 -6.94 -9.94
N VAL A 38 7.82 -6.60 -9.81
CA VAL A 38 6.84 -7.21 -8.92
C VAL A 38 5.48 -7.21 -9.64
N SER A 39 4.64 -8.19 -9.35
CA SER A 39 3.23 -8.24 -9.78
C SER A 39 2.33 -8.42 -8.55
N LEU A 40 1.13 -7.84 -8.61
CA LEU A 40 0.08 -8.01 -7.61
C LEU A 40 -1.06 -8.92 -8.11
N ASP A 41 -0.92 -9.59 -9.25
CA ASP A 41 -2.00 -10.38 -9.87
C ASP A 41 -2.59 -11.45 -8.94
N ALA A 42 -1.79 -11.98 -8.01
CA ALA A 42 -2.19 -12.97 -7.02
C ALA A 42 -2.43 -12.39 -5.61
N LEU A 43 -2.53 -11.07 -5.48
CA LEU A 43 -2.71 -10.40 -4.19
C LEU A 43 -4.09 -10.70 -3.61
N GLN A 44 -4.14 -11.37 -2.47
CA GLN A 44 -5.38 -11.67 -1.75
C GLN A 44 -5.73 -10.66 -0.66
N THR A 45 -4.72 -9.94 -0.14
CA THR A 45 -4.90 -9.02 0.98
C THR A 45 -4.07 -7.77 0.79
N LEU A 46 -4.71 -6.61 0.89
CA LEU A 46 -4.07 -5.29 0.89
C LEU A 46 -4.30 -4.61 2.24
N VAL A 47 -3.22 -4.14 2.88
CA VAL A 47 -3.28 -3.43 4.16
C VAL A 47 -2.82 -1.98 4.00
N MET A 48 -3.77 -1.07 4.17
CA MET A 48 -3.69 0.39 4.30
C MET A 48 -3.28 0.89 5.69
N ASP A 49 -2.01 1.00 6.10
CA ASP A 49 -1.67 1.56 7.44
C ASP A 49 -1.31 3.06 7.39
N GLU A 50 -1.72 3.82 8.41
CA GLU A 50 -1.63 5.29 8.48
C GLU A 50 -2.09 6.00 7.18
N ALA A 51 -3.19 5.54 6.58
CA ALA A 51 -3.60 6.00 5.25
C ALA A 51 -3.86 7.52 5.17
N ASP A 52 -4.40 8.12 6.22
CA ASP A 52 -4.55 9.57 6.37
C ASP A 52 -3.22 10.30 6.23
N ARG A 53 -2.17 9.81 6.90
CA ARG A 53 -0.83 10.41 6.78
C ARG A 53 -0.25 10.21 5.39
N MET A 54 -0.48 9.08 4.76
CA MET A 54 -0.02 8.87 3.38
C MET A 54 -0.66 9.88 2.42
N LEU A 55 -1.95 10.21 2.62
CA LEU A 55 -2.61 11.27 1.86
C LEU A 55 -1.99 12.65 2.14
N ASP A 56 -1.74 12.98 3.41
CA ASP A 56 -1.07 14.24 3.80
C ASP A 56 0.35 14.38 3.21
N MET A 57 1.04 13.25 3.03
CA MET A 57 2.36 13.20 2.39
C MET A 57 2.30 13.31 0.85
N GLY A 58 1.11 13.40 0.26
CA GLY A 58 0.91 13.50 -1.18
C GLY A 58 1.01 12.17 -1.92
N PHE A 59 0.81 11.02 -1.25
CA PHE A 59 0.85 9.71 -1.90
C PHE A 59 -0.47 9.28 -2.56
N SER A 60 -1.49 10.13 -2.62
CA SER A 60 -2.80 9.79 -3.19
C SER A 60 -2.69 9.15 -4.58
N ASP A 61 -2.01 9.82 -5.52
CA ASP A 61 -1.88 9.31 -6.89
C ASP A 61 -1.13 7.97 -6.95
N ALA A 62 -0.11 7.81 -6.09
CA ALA A 62 0.66 6.57 -6.04
C ALA A 62 -0.17 5.40 -5.47
N ILE A 63 -1.00 5.67 -4.46
CA ILE A 63 -1.92 4.68 -3.89
C ILE A 63 -2.97 4.27 -4.92
N ASP A 64 -3.58 5.24 -5.60
CA ASP A 64 -4.59 4.98 -6.62
C ASP A 64 -4.03 4.11 -7.75
N GLU A 65 -2.82 4.40 -8.22
CA GLU A 65 -2.15 3.60 -9.23
C GLU A 65 -1.79 2.20 -8.71
N VAL A 66 -1.27 2.06 -7.49
CA VAL A 66 -1.02 0.73 -6.88
C VAL A 66 -2.30 -0.10 -6.80
N ILE A 67 -3.42 0.51 -6.39
CA ILE A 67 -4.72 -0.17 -6.32
C ILE A 67 -5.17 -0.64 -7.70
N ARG A 68 -4.88 0.10 -8.78
CA ARG A 68 -5.20 -0.31 -10.16
C ARG A 68 -4.39 -1.51 -10.65
N PHE A 69 -3.17 -1.70 -10.13
CA PHE A 69 -2.38 -2.91 -10.38
C PHE A 69 -2.88 -4.12 -9.58
N ALA A 70 -3.68 -3.92 -8.53
CA ALA A 70 -4.18 -4.99 -7.70
C ALA A 70 -5.52 -5.56 -8.23
N PRO A 71 -5.78 -6.87 -8.07
CA PRO A 71 -7.06 -7.48 -8.43
C PRO A 71 -8.19 -6.87 -7.60
N ALA A 72 -9.38 -6.73 -8.22
CA ALA A 72 -10.57 -6.23 -7.54
C ALA A 72 -11.05 -7.19 -6.44
N ASP A 73 -11.02 -8.50 -6.70
CA ASP A 73 -11.34 -9.54 -5.72
C ASP A 73 -10.16 -9.74 -4.77
N ARG A 74 -10.11 -8.90 -3.72
CA ARG A 74 -9.14 -8.97 -2.64
C ARG A 74 -9.75 -8.43 -1.35
N GLN A 75 -9.25 -8.90 -0.21
CA GLN A 75 -9.57 -8.27 1.07
C GLN A 75 -8.75 -6.99 1.26
N THR A 76 -9.40 -5.85 1.46
CA THR A 76 -8.71 -4.59 1.79
C THR A 76 -8.99 -4.19 3.23
N LEU A 77 -7.92 -4.04 4.03
CA LEU A 77 -7.98 -3.55 5.40
C LEU A 77 -7.40 -2.14 5.46
N LEU A 78 -8.16 -1.21 6.02
CA LEU A 78 -7.73 0.17 6.23
C LEU A 78 -7.56 0.44 7.72
N PHE A 79 -6.39 0.93 8.09
CA PHE A 79 -6.03 1.41 9.40
C PHE A 79 -5.68 2.89 9.28
N SER A 80 -6.49 3.72 9.93
CA SER A 80 -6.25 5.14 10.01
C SER A 80 -6.66 5.62 11.39
N ALA A 81 -5.90 6.59 11.91
CA ALA A 81 -6.25 7.25 13.16
C ALA A 81 -7.44 8.21 12.98
N THR A 82 -7.81 8.53 11.73
CA THR A 82 -8.90 9.46 11.40
C THR A 82 -9.86 8.87 10.36
N ALA A 83 -10.64 7.87 10.78
CA ALA A 83 -11.77 7.38 10.00
C ALA A 83 -13.08 8.03 10.49
N GLY A 84 -13.29 9.32 10.20
CA GLY A 84 -14.54 9.99 10.57
C GLY A 84 -14.57 11.49 10.35
N GLY A 85 -15.59 11.96 9.62
CA GLY A 85 -15.81 13.36 9.30
C GLY A 85 -15.97 14.26 10.52
N ASN A 86 -15.61 15.53 10.30
CA ASN A 86 -15.57 16.63 11.26
C ASN A 86 -14.59 16.43 12.43
N ARG A 87 -13.67 17.40 12.53
CA ARG A 87 -12.52 17.44 13.42
C ARG A 87 -13.00 17.50 14.88
N GLY A 88 -13.30 16.35 15.51
CA GLY A 88 -13.91 16.38 16.83
C GLY A 88 -14.28 15.07 17.52
N ASP A 89 -13.65 13.93 17.24
CA ASP A 89 -13.66 12.81 18.20
C ASP A 89 -12.48 11.86 17.94
N GLN A 90 -11.70 11.58 18.99
CA GLN A 90 -10.51 10.72 18.91
C GLN A 90 -10.86 9.34 19.48
N ARG A 91 -10.87 8.31 18.63
CA ARG A 91 -10.80 6.90 19.05
C ARG A 91 -9.71 6.19 18.24
N PRO A 92 -8.80 5.45 18.88
CA PRO A 92 -7.71 4.77 18.19
C PRO A 92 -8.21 3.44 17.57
N GLY A 93 -7.80 3.18 16.31
CA GLY A 93 -7.51 1.83 15.82
C GLY A 93 -8.68 0.92 15.44
N ALA A 94 -9.65 1.38 14.63
CA ALA A 94 -10.59 0.47 13.99
C ALA A 94 -10.08 0.02 12.61
N ALA A 95 -9.78 -1.27 12.45
CA ALA A 95 -9.61 -1.88 11.14
C ALA A 95 -10.97 -1.85 10.43
N GLN A 96 -11.11 -1.06 9.37
CA GLN A 96 -12.33 -1.05 8.57
C GLN A 96 -12.08 -1.85 7.30
N SER A 97 -12.94 -2.83 7.02
CA SER A 97 -12.95 -3.51 5.72
C SER A 97 -13.48 -2.52 4.68
N ALA A 98 -12.65 -2.18 3.70
CA ALA A 98 -13.11 -1.44 2.54
C ALA A 98 -13.71 -2.45 1.56
N ASP A 99 -14.98 -2.82 1.76
CA ASP A 99 -15.75 -3.60 0.78
C ASP A 99 -16.08 -2.71 -0.40
N HIS A 100 -15.73 -3.13 -1.63
CA HIS A 100 -16.45 -2.92 -2.89
C HIS A 100 -15.98 -3.98 -3.91
#